data_AF-A0A2E7CSR6-F1
#
_entry.id   AF-A0A2E7CSR6-F1
#
_cell.length_a   1.000
_cell.length_b   1.000
_cell.length_c   1.000
_cell.angle_alpha   90.00
_cell.angle_beta   90.00
_cell.angle_gamma   90.00
#
_symmetry.space_group_name_H-M   'P 1'
#
loop_
_entity.id
_entity.type
_entity.pdbx_description
1 polymer ?
#
loop_
_entity_poly.entity_id
_entity_poly.type
_entity_poly.pdbx_seq_one_letter_code
_entity_poly.pdbx_strand_id
1 'polypeptide(L)'
;MTLSIWRFSHLFLASIASLFLIVAAITGFVLSFSPIQNEMSKYHVDKPSEISISSIIKLVQENNIEVLEIKIDENEFIQSAVINNEGDYEKFYTDAYTGKKIGEIIPENYIYTFSRNLHRSLFLKTTGRILIGIITFILFLIAISGSILIIKKQLKLKKFFSKIIYDNFYQYWHTVITRYTLLIIIVISLSGTYLSLKRFEIIPKKETTEFIINNKETVIDGIPFYEFPVFKNNSLSELESIEFPFTREPEDYFTLKLKNKELIINQFNGEIISEYDYGIFNDLYNLSYNLHTGKGSVLWSIILCLASLSILFFIFSGFKITFKRIFSKSKNIIPIEESNILILVGSENGSTMHFAKQFYNELINYKRKVHIEILNNYKSSLKAKKIIIMTSTYGNGEAPANASKFIKKFKKRPIKGDFEYSVIGFGSTFYPNFCQYAKDVNKFLNSFPFAECTTPIHLVNNRSQTEFNEWLDKWKIDNNFKIKKSV
;
A
#
# COMPACT_ATOMS: atom_id res chain seq x y z
N MET A 1 -8.43 -22.22 -12.72
CA MET A 1 -8.84 -20.80 -12.81
C MET A 1 -7.97 -20.14 -13.87
N THR A 2 -8.51 -19.37 -14.82
CA THR A 2 -7.70 -18.36 -15.54
C THR A 2 -8.23 -17.02 -15.10
N LEU A 3 -7.69 -16.54 -13.98
CA LEU A 3 -7.87 -15.16 -13.56
C LEU A 3 -7.29 -14.26 -14.66
N SER A 4 -7.89 -13.09 -14.90
CA SER A 4 -7.22 -12.00 -15.62
C SER A 4 -5.80 -11.84 -15.07
N ILE A 5 -4.81 -11.63 -15.95
CA ILE A 5 -3.40 -11.56 -15.54
C ILE A 5 -3.20 -10.60 -14.36
N TRP A 6 -3.89 -9.47 -14.36
CA TRP A 6 -3.88 -8.47 -13.29
C TRP A 6 -4.44 -8.99 -11.95
N ARG A 7 -5.51 -9.78 -11.97
CA ARG A 7 -6.06 -10.36 -10.73
C ARG A 7 -5.15 -11.45 -10.18
N PHE A 8 -4.57 -12.25 -11.06
CA PHE A 8 -3.61 -13.27 -10.66
C PHE A 8 -2.38 -12.60 -10.04
N SER A 9 -1.76 -11.65 -10.73
CA SER A 9 -0.59 -10.91 -10.24
C SER A 9 -0.89 -10.19 -8.92
N HIS A 10 -2.01 -9.48 -8.81
CA HIS A 10 -2.37 -8.79 -7.57
C HIS A 10 -2.51 -9.77 -6.40
N LEU A 11 -3.24 -10.88 -6.59
CA LEU A 11 -3.41 -11.89 -5.55
C LEU A 11 -2.09 -12.59 -5.19
N PHE A 12 -1.28 -12.94 -6.19
CA PHE A 12 0.00 -13.63 -6.01
C PHE A 12 1.00 -12.76 -5.23
N LEU A 13 1.20 -11.52 -5.67
CA LEU A 13 2.08 -10.56 -5.01
C LEU A 13 1.60 -10.27 -3.58
N ALA A 14 0.30 -10.03 -3.39
CA ALA A 14 -0.27 -9.81 -2.06
C ALA A 14 -0.12 -11.02 -1.14
N SER A 15 -0.26 -12.24 -1.64
CA SER A 15 -0.11 -13.46 -0.83
C SER A 15 1.33 -13.68 -0.38
N ILE A 16 2.31 -13.42 -1.24
CA ILE A 16 3.73 -13.57 -0.89
C ILE A 16 4.14 -12.49 0.12
N ALA A 17 3.68 -11.26 -0.07
CA ALA A 17 4.09 -10.14 0.76
C ALA A 17 3.29 -10.00 2.07
N SER A 18 2.13 -10.63 2.21
CA SER A 18 1.17 -10.32 3.29
C SER A 18 1.76 -10.48 4.68
N LEU A 19 2.53 -11.53 4.94
CA LEU A 19 3.10 -11.75 6.27
C LEU A 19 4.03 -10.60 6.68
N PHE A 20 4.92 -10.21 5.77
CA PHE A 20 5.88 -9.13 5.99
C PHE A 20 5.18 -7.76 6.05
N LEU A 21 4.18 -7.54 5.20
CA LEU A 21 3.40 -6.29 5.20
C LEU A 21 2.55 -6.13 6.46
N ILE A 22 2.06 -7.22 7.08
CA ILE A 22 1.41 -7.14 8.39
C ILE A 22 2.40 -6.62 9.43
N VAL A 23 3.60 -7.20 9.51
CA VAL A 23 4.64 -6.77 10.45
C VAL A 23 5.05 -5.33 10.19
N ALA A 24 5.31 -4.96 8.93
CA ALA A 24 5.69 -3.61 8.53
C ALA A 24 4.58 -2.58 8.82
N ALA A 25 3.31 -2.93 8.61
CA ALA A 25 2.18 -2.03 8.90
C ALA A 25 1.93 -1.86 10.40
N ILE A 26 2.04 -2.93 11.22
CA ILE A 26 1.92 -2.82 12.68
C ILE A 26 3.05 -1.96 13.25
N THR A 27 4.29 -2.24 12.85
CA THR A 27 5.44 -1.46 13.31
C THR A 27 5.43 -0.04 12.75
N GLY A 28 5.00 0.17 11.51
CA GLY A 28 4.83 1.49 10.90
C GLY A 28 3.75 2.32 11.60
N PHE A 29 2.64 1.69 12.02
CA PHE A 29 1.63 2.32 12.87
C PHE A 29 2.25 2.82 14.17
N VAL A 30 3.02 1.99 14.88
CA VAL A 30 3.70 2.40 16.12
C VAL A 30 4.70 3.53 15.86
N LEU A 31 5.55 3.40 14.84
CA LEU A 31 6.58 4.40 14.51
C LEU A 31 6.00 5.74 14.07
N SER A 32 4.79 5.77 13.50
CA SER A 32 4.13 7.03 13.13
C SER A 32 3.80 7.93 14.33
N PHE A 33 3.78 7.41 15.56
CA PHE A 33 3.62 8.23 16.77
C PHE A 33 4.92 8.88 17.24
N SER A 34 6.09 8.37 16.84
CA SER A 34 7.37 8.92 17.30
C SER A 34 7.56 10.38 16.87
N PRO A 35 7.36 10.78 15.60
CA PRO A 35 7.46 12.19 15.23
C PRO A 35 6.44 13.07 15.95
N ILE A 36 5.22 12.58 16.15
CA ILE A 36 4.15 13.32 16.87
C ILE A 36 4.59 13.59 18.31
N GLN A 37 5.12 12.58 18.99
CA GLN A 37 5.63 12.74 20.35
C GLN A 37 6.82 13.71 20.42
N ASN A 38 7.70 13.68 19.42
CA ASN A 38 8.86 14.56 19.37
C ASN A 38 8.49 16.03 19.15
N GLU A 39 7.55 16.30 18.26
CA GLU A 39 7.02 17.66 17.99
C GLU A 39 6.32 18.25 19.22
N MET A 40 5.63 17.42 20.01
CA MET A 40 5.00 17.85 21.26
C MET A 40 5.98 17.91 22.46
N SER A 41 7.25 17.56 22.25
CA SER A 41 8.26 17.60 23.30
C SER A 41 8.61 19.03 23.68
N LYS A 42 8.82 19.27 24.98
CA LYS A 42 9.35 20.54 25.48
C LYS A 42 10.78 20.86 25.00
N TYR A 43 11.46 19.88 24.41
CA TYR A 43 12.81 20.02 23.83
C TYR A 43 12.79 20.33 22.33
N HIS A 44 11.60 20.31 21.70
CA HIS A 44 11.48 20.73 20.32
C HIS A 44 11.75 22.23 20.22
N VAL A 45 12.69 22.58 19.34
CA VAL A 45 13.01 23.97 19.07
C VAL A 45 12.52 24.25 17.66
N ASP A 46 11.55 25.16 17.53
CA ASP A 46 11.18 25.74 16.25
C ASP A 46 12.44 26.40 15.68
N LYS A 47 13.09 25.76 14.71
CA LYS A 47 14.36 26.23 14.10
C LYS A 47 14.08 27.48 13.28
N PRO A 48 14.35 28.69 13.79
CA PRO A 48 14.06 29.88 13.02
C PRO A 48 15.14 29.94 11.95
N SER A 49 14.74 30.11 10.69
CA SER A 49 15.68 30.36 9.59
C SER A 49 16.56 31.59 9.85
N GLU A 50 16.15 32.46 10.77
CA GLU A 50 16.80 33.71 11.17
C GLU A 50 18.00 33.52 12.12
N ILE A 51 18.11 32.39 12.82
CA ILE A 51 19.27 32.13 13.70
C ILE A 51 20.43 31.60 12.85
N SER A 52 21.57 32.29 12.91
CA SER A 52 22.81 31.84 12.27
C SER A 52 23.52 30.77 13.11
N ILE A 53 24.34 29.94 12.46
CA ILE A 53 25.19 28.97 13.16
C ILE A 53 26.16 29.70 14.11
N SER A 54 26.63 30.89 13.75
CA SER A 54 27.51 31.70 14.62
C SER A 54 26.87 32.03 15.97
N SER A 55 25.57 32.32 15.98
CA SER A 55 24.85 32.70 17.21
C SER A 55 24.84 31.54 18.21
N ILE A 56 24.57 30.31 17.76
CA ILE A 56 24.55 29.16 18.66
C ILE A 56 25.96 28.80 19.15
N ILE A 57 26.98 28.87 18.28
CA ILE A 57 28.37 28.61 18.68
C ILE A 57 28.75 29.57 19.81
N LYS A 58 28.47 30.87 19.64
CA LYS A 58 28.76 31.89 20.65
C LYS A 58 28.05 31.58 21.97
N LEU A 59 26.75 31.34 21.94
CA LEU A 59 25.96 31.10 23.14
C LEU A 59 26.39 29.82 23.90
N VAL A 60 26.77 28.76 23.19
CA VAL A 60 27.25 27.52 23.82
C VAL A 60 28.65 27.70 24.40
N GLN A 61 29.53 28.42 23.70
CA GLN A 61 30.87 28.75 24.20
C GLN A 61 30.84 29.67 25.43
N GLU A 62 29.92 30.63 25.52
CA GLU A 62 29.80 31.51 26.69
C GLU A 62 29.42 30.77 27.98
N ASN A 63 28.83 29.57 27.87
CA ASN A 63 28.36 28.80 29.01
C ASN A 63 29.27 27.61 29.39
N ASN A 64 30.31 27.30 28.61
CA ASN A 64 31.13 26.08 28.78
C ASN A 64 32.62 26.36 28.50
N ILE A 65 33.53 25.54 29.05
CA ILE A 65 34.98 25.71 28.83
C ILE A 65 35.34 25.39 27.38
N GLU A 66 34.79 24.29 26.87
CA GLU A 66 35.10 23.80 25.53
C GLU A 66 33.86 23.17 24.90
N VAL A 67 33.72 23.33 23.59
CA VAL A 67 32.64 22.75 22.80
C VAL A 67 33.26 21.76 21.82
N LEU A 68 32.79 20.52 21.83
CA LEU A 68 33.33 19.43 21.02
C LEU A 68 32.45 19.16 19.79
N GLU A 69 31.14 19.15 19.99
CA GLU A 69 30.16 18.87 18.94
C GLU A 69 28.87 19.65 19.22
N ILE A 70 28.30 20.30 18.20
CA ILE A 70 26.91 20.74 18.21
C ILE A 70 26.20 20.01 17.06
N LYS A 71 25.14 19.27 17.36
CA LYS A 71 24.46 18.41 16.40
C LYS A 71 22.94 18.55 16.51
N ILE A 72 22.26 18.51 15.38
CA ILE A 72 20.81 18.36 15.31
C ILE A 72 20.48 16.88 15.17
N ASP A 73 19.75 16.33 16.14
CA ASP A 73 19.43 14.90 16.16
C ASP A 73 18.26 14.51 15.22
N GLU A 74 17.90 13.23 15.22
CA GLU A 74 16.79 12.72 14.40
C GLU A 74 15.43 13.36 14.75
N ASN A 75 15.28 13.85 15.98
CA ASN A 75 14.06 14.44 16.53
C ASN A 75 14.04 15.97 16.41
N GLU A 76 15.03 16.54 15.72
CA GLU A 76 15.21 17.98 15.53
C GLU A 76 15.62 18.74 16.80
N PHE A 77 16.17 18.05 17.79
CA PHE A 77 16.71 18.67 19.00
C PHE A 77 18.18 19.02 18.79
N ILE A 78 18.60 20.16 19.33
CA ILE A 78 20.01 20.58 19.35
C ILE A 78 20.67 19.86 20.52
N GLN A 79 21.70 19.08 20.24
CA GLN A 79 22.55 18.41 21.20
C GLN A 79 23.93 19.06 21.20
N SER A 80 24.44 19.40 22.37
CA SER A 80 25.83 19.86 22.53
C SER A 80 26.62 18.85 23.35
N ALA A 81 27.81 18.50 22.87
CA ALA A 81 28.84 17.79 23.62
C ALA A 81 29.91 18.80 24.02
N VAL A 82 30.10 18.99 25.32
CA VAL A 82 30.93 20.07 25.88
C VAL A 82 31.76 19.56 27.06
N ILE A 83 32.82 20.30 27.38
CA ILE A 83 33.48 20.25 28.68
C ILE A 83 32.92 21.40 29.51
N ASN A 84 32.23 21.06 30.60
CA ASN A 84 31.58 22.05 31.47
C ASN A 84 32.61 22.84 32.30
N ASN A 85 32.16 23.83 33.08
CA ASN A 85 33.03 24.64 33.94
C ASN A 85 33.70 23.87 35.09
N GLU A 86 33.28 22.64 35.35
CA GLU A 86 33.85 21.74 36.35
C GLU A 86 34.93 20.81 35.74
N GLY A 87 35.10 20.84 34.41
CA GLY A 87 36.05 20.00 33.67
C GLY A 87 35.47 18.65 33.24
N ASP A 88 34.18 18.40 33.47
CA ASP A 88 33.52 17.15 33.12
C ASP A 88 32.95 17.19 31.70
N TYR A 89 33.02 16.04 31.01
CA TYR A 89 32.38 15.83 29.72
C TYR A 89 30.87 15.64 29.91
N GLU A 90 30.07 16.49 29.27
CA GLU A 90 28.62 16.39 29.27
C GLU A 90 28.04 16.41 27.85
N LYS A 91 26.96 15.64 27.64
CA LYS A 91 26.15 15.70 26.42
C LYS A 91 24.69 15.96 26.77
N PHE A 92 24.12 17.06 26.27
CA PHE A 92 22.79 17.52 26.67
C PHE A 92 22.03 18.23 25.54
N TYR A 93 20.72 18.39 25.73
CA TYR A 93 19.90 19.22 24.84
C TYR A 93 20.09 20.70 25.15
N THR A 94 20.24 21.49 24.11
CA THR A 94 20.58 22.91 24.17
C THR A 94 19.46 23.77 23.59
N ASP A 95 19.16 24.87 24.27
CA ASP A 95 18.22 25.88 23.78
C ASP A 95 18.86 26.76 22.70
N ALA A 96 18.18 26.95 21.56
CA ALA A 96 18.74 27.71 20.43
C ALA A 96 18.94 29.21 20.70
N TYR A 97 18.18 29.79 21.63
CA TYR A 97 18.19 31.23 21.89
C TYR A 97 19.12 31.62 23.04
N THR A 98 19.34 30.70 23.98
CA THR A 98 20.12 30.96 25.20
C THR A 98 21.42 30.17 25.28
N GLY A 99 21.58 29.10 24.48
CA GLY A 99 22.74 28.19 24.55
C GLY A 99 22.83 27.36 25.83
N LYS A 100 21.81 27.42 26.69
CA LYS A 100 21.80 26.73 27.98
C LYS A 100 21.30 25.29 27.87
N LYS A 101 21.72 24.46 28.83
CA LYS A 101 21.22 23.10 29.04
C LYS A 101 19.74 23.13 29.39
N ILE A 102 18.89 22.51 28.55
CA ILE A 102 17.44 22.36 28.80
C ILE A 102 17.06 20.98 29.32
N GLY A 103 17.94 19.98 29.14
CA GLY A 103 17.74 18.64 29.68
C GLY A 103 18.83 17.66 29.24
N GLU A 104 18.88 16.51 29.89
CA GLU A 104 19.77 15.41 29.49
C GLU A 104 19.25 14.69 28.23
N ILE A 105 20.16 14.02 27.52
CA ILE A 105 19.77 13.20 26.36
C ILE A 105 18.97 12.00 26.84
N ILE A 106 17.67 12.03 26.54
CA ILE A 106 16.76 10.93 26.84
C ILE A 106 16.91 9.87 25.74
N PRO A 107 17.18 8.60 26.10
CA PRO A 107 17.22 7.52 25.11
C PRO A 107 15.84 7.32 24.48
N GLU A 108 15.82 6.92 23.20
CA GLU A 108 14.57 6.63 22.50
C GLU A 108 13.78 5.54 23.26
N ASN A 109 12.46 5.72 23.36
CA ASN A 109 11.61 4.72 24.00
C ASN A 109 11.77 3.35 23.34
N TYR A 110 11.98 2.31 24.16
CA TYR A 110 12.19 0.94 23.72
C TYR A 110 11.17 0.46 22.68
N ILE A 111 9.90 0.86 22.78
CA ILE A 111 8.88 0.44 21.83
C ILE A 111 9.17 0.93 20.40
N TYR A 112 9.73 2.13 20.25
CA TYR A 112 10.11 2.69 18.96
C TYR A 112 11.37 2.02 18.44
N THR A 113 12.40 1.83 19.28
CA THR A 113 13.65 1.17 18.87
C THR A 113 13.39 -0.28 18.46
N PHE A 114 12.60 -1.01 19.24
CA PHE A 114 12.14 -2.36 18.91
C PHE A 114 11.37 -2.38 17.59
N SER A 115 10.38 -1.50 17.44
CA SER A 115 9.56 -1.42 16.22
C SER A 115 10.40 -1.05 15.00
N ARG A 116 11.37 -0.13 15.13
CA ARG A 116 12.28 0.31 14.06
C ARG A 116 13.18 -0.83 13.59
N ASN A 117 13.73 -1.61 14.53
CA ASN A 117 14.56 -2.77 14.21
C ASN A 117 13.77 -3.89 13.52
N LEU A 118 12.57 -4.18 14.01
CA LEU A 118 11.65 -5.13 13.40
C LEU A 118 11.19 -4.65 12.01
N HIS A 119 10.79 -3.39 11.88
CA HIS A 119 10.32 -2.76 10.63
C HIS A 119 11.39 -2.75 9.54
N ARG A 120 12.61 -2.29 9.88
CA ARG A 120 13.69 -2.11 8.90
C ARG A 120 14.41 -3.40 8.55
N SER A 121 14.47 -4.37 9.46
CA SER A 121 15.37 -5.52 9.32
C SER A 121 14.85 -6.84 9.83
N LEU A 122 13.63 -6.91 10.40
CA LEU A 122 13.09 -8.14 11.01
C LEU A 122 14.02 -8.78 12.05
N PHE A 123 14.93 -7.99 12.66
CA PHE A 123 16.06 -8.47 13.48
C PHE A 123 17.08 -9.38 12.76
N LEU A 124 17.01 -9.47 11.43
CA LEU A 124 17.89 -10.28 10.57
C LEU A 124 19.03 -9.46 9.93
N LYS A 125 19.35 -8.28 10.49
CA LYS A 125 20.41 -7.38 10.02
C LYS A 125 20.29 -7.11 8.50
N THR A 126 21.35 -7.36 7.73
CA THR A 126 21.40 -7.10 6.29
C THR A 126 20.37 -7.91 5.51
N THR A 127 20.22 -9.20 5.81
CA THR A 127 19.27 -10.09 5.13
C THR A 127 17.84 -9.57 5.23
N GLY A 128 17.43 -9.15 6.43
CA GLY A 128 16.08 -8.62 6.60
C GLY A 128 15.89 -7.24 5.97
N ARG A 129 16.94 -6.40 5.90
CA ARG A 129 16.87 -5.12 5.16
C ARG A 129 16.65 -5.34 3.65
N ILE A 130 17.34 -6.32 3.07
CA ILE A 130 17.11 -6.72 1.66
C ILE A 130 15.67 -7.19 1.50
N LEU A 131 15.21 -8.07 2.38
CA LEU A 131 13.86 -8.63 2.32
C LEU A 131 12.78 -7.55 2.43
N ILE A 132 12.87 -6.65 3.41
CA ILE A 132 11.94 -5.52 3.57
C ILE A 132 12.00 -4.57 2.38
N GLY A 133 13.19 -4.34 1.80
CA GLY A 133 13.34 -3.57 0.55
C GLY A 133 12.54 -4.17 -0.61
N ILE A 134 12.68 -5.47 -0.83
CA ILE A 134 11.93 -6.21 -1.85
C ILE A 134 10.42 -6.17 -1.56
N ILE A 135 10.01 -6.39 -0.32
CA ILE A 135 8.59 -6.37 0.09
C ILE A 135 7.97 -5.00 -0.13
N THR A 136 8.71 -3.93 0.17
CA THR A 136 8.26 -2.55 -0.08
C THR A 136 8.08 -2.27 -1.57
N PHE A 137 8.99 -2.77 -2.42
CA PHE A 137 8.81 -2.68 -3.87
C PHE A 137 7.63 -3.53 -4.37
N ILE A 138 7.40 -4.70 -3.78
CA ILE A 138 6.21 -5.52 -4.08
C ILE A 138 4.92 -4.78 -3.69
N LEU A 139 4.90 -4.03 -2.58
CA LEU A 139 3.75 -3.18 -2.21
C LEU A 139 3.43 -2.15 -3.31
N PHE A 140 4.45 -1.53 -3.91
CA PHE A 140 4.27 -0.63 -5.05
C PHE A 140 3.61 -1.36 -6.25
N LEU A 141 4.06 -2.57 -6.58
CA LEU A 141 3.46 -3.39 -7.65
C LEU A 141 2.02 -3.85 -7.32
N ILE A 142 1.73 -4.14 -6.05
CA ILE A 142 0.37 -4.43 -5.56
C ILE A 142 -0.53 -3.21 -5.76
N ALA A 143 -0.04 -2.00 -5.45
CA ALA A 143 -0.78 -0.75 -5.67
C ALA A 143 -1.08 -0.49 -7.15
N ILE A 144 -0.10 -0.69 -8.04
CA ILE A 144 -0.29 -0.57 -9.50
C ILE A 144 -1.33 -1.58 -9.99
N SER A 145 -1.15 -2.86 -9.67
CA SER A 145 -2.07 -3.92 -10.11
C SER A 145 -3.48 -3.71 -9.56
N GLY A 146 -3.63 -3.25 -8.31
CA GLY A 146 -4.91 -2.87 -7.71
C GLY A 146 -5.59 -1.71 -8.44
N SER A 147 -4.82 -0.68 -8.80
CA SER A 147 -5.30 0.48 -9.57
C SER A 147 -5.90 0.05 -10.92
N ILE A 148 -5.20 -0.84 -11.62
CA ILE A 148 -5.65 -1.37 -12.91
C ILE A 148 -6.97 -2.16 -12.76
N LEU A 149 -7.14 -2.91 -11.66
CA LEU A 149 -8.39 -3.61 -11.38
C LEU A 149 -9.56 -2.67 -11.12
N ILE A 150 -9.33 -1.54 -10.44
CA ILE A 150 -10.35 -0.50 -10.23
C ILE A 150 -10.75 0.14 -11.56
N ILE A 151 -9.77 0.50 -12.39
CA ILE A 151 -10.01 1.11 -13.71
C ILE A 151 -10.85 0.17 -14.59
N LYS A 152 -10.50 -1.13 -14.61
CA LYS A 152 -11.30 -2.14 -15.33
C LYS A 152 -12.72 -2.26 -14.78
N LYS A 153 -12.93 -2.14 -13.46
CA LYS A 153 -14.27 -2.15 -12.85
C LYS A 153 -15.09 -0.91 -13.25
N GLN A 154 -14.45 0.25 -13.40
CA GLN A 154 -15.10 1.54 -13.71
C GLN A 154 -15.16 1.89 -15.21
N LEU A 155 -14.62 1.03 -16.08
CA LEU A 155 -14.59 1.14 -17.55
C LEU A 155 -13.76 2.28 -18.13
N LYS A 156 -13.49 3.35 -17.36
CA LYS A 156 -12.72 4.53 -17.81
C LYS A 156 -11.88 5.11 -16.67
N LEU A 157 -10.69 5.65 -17.00
CA LEU A 157 -9.84 6.38 -16.05
C LEU A 157 -10.57 7.54 -15.37
N LYS A 158 -11.32 8.34 -16.15
CA LYS A 158 -12.12 9.48 -15.64
C LYS A 158 -13.19 9.06 -14.62
N LYS A 159 -13.56 7.78 -14.56
CA LYS A 159 -14.55 7.21 -13.63
C LYS A 159 -13.91 6.58 -12.38
N PHE A 160 -12.61 6.80 -12.13
CA PHE A 160 -11.92 6.21 -10.98
C PHE A 160 -12.65 6.53 -9.65
N PHE A 161 -13.10 7.78 -9.47
CA PHE A 161 -13.83 8.23 -8.28
C PHE A 161 -15.36 8.17 -8.39
N SER A 162 -15.94 7.59 -9.45
CA SER A 162 -17.40 7.52 -9.56
C SER A 162 -18.03 6.58 -8.52
N LYS A 163 -19.35 6.71 -8.29
CA LYS A 163 -20.09 5.88 -7.34
C LYS A 163 -19.86 4.39 -7.59
N ILE A 164 -19.58 3.64 -6.54
CA ILE A 164 -19.44 2.18 -6.57
C ILE A 164 -20.75 1.59 -6.06
N ILE A 165 -21.29 0.59 -6.76
CA ILE A 165 -22.44 -0.15 -6.28
C ILE A 165 -21.99 -1.00 -5.08
N TYR A 166 -22.79 -0.94 -4.01
CA TYR A 166 -22.54 -1.76 -2.84
C TYR A 166 -22.72 -3.24 -3.18
N ASP A 167 -21.60 -3.97 -3.18
CA ASP A 167 -21.56 -5.40 -3.43
C ASP A 167 -21.68 -6.17 -2.11
N ASN A 168 -20.66 -6.07 -1.26
CA ASN A 168 -20.66 -6.55 0.11
C ASN A 168 -19.62 -5.73 0.87
N PHE A 169 -19.72 -5.74 2.20
CA PHE A 169 -18.88 -4.94 3.08
C PHE A 169 -17.39 -4.99 2.68
N TYR A 170 -16.79 -6.17 2.60
CA TYR A 170 -15.36 -6.32 2.31
C TYR A 170 -14.97 -5.86 0.91
N GLN A 171 -15.72 -6.24 -0.13
CA GLN A 171 -15.39 -5.81 -1.50
C GLN A 171 -15.62 -4.33 -1.71
N TYR A 172 -16.69 -3.79 -1.13
CA TYR A 172 -17.03 -2.39 -1.23
C TYR A 172 -15.95 -1.54 -0.58
N TRP A 173 -15.67 -1.78 0.71
CA TRP A 173 -14.68 -1.00 1.45
C TRP A 173 -13.24 -1.26 0.98
N HIS A 174 -12.90 -2.47 0.53
CA HIS A 174 -11.61 -2.72 -0.13
C HIS A 174 -11.44 -1.81 -1.35
N THR A 175 -12.48 -1.65 -2.17
CA THR A 175 -12.38 -0.77 -3.35
C THR A 175 -12.43 0.71 -2.96
N VAL A 176 -13.29 1.10 -2.01
CA VAL A 176 -13.49 2.51 -1.63
C VAL A 176 -12.26 3.07 -0.93
N ILE A 177 -11.75 2.39 0.10
CA ILE A 177 -10.58 2.86 0.87
C ILE A 177 -9.36 2.93 -0.04
N THR A 178 -9.16 1.95 -0.95
CA THR A 178 -8.03 1.99 -1.90
C THR A 178 -8.01 3.29 -2.69
N ARG A 179 -9.15 3.82 -3.14
CA ARG A 179 -9.14 5.05 -3.95
C ARG A 179 -8.62 6.27 -3.18
N TYR A 180 -8.92 6.35 -1.90
CA TYR A 180 -8.50 7.48 -1.06
C TYR A 180 -7.06 7.31 -0.55
N THR A 181 -6.62 6.08 -0.29
CA THR A 181 -5.27 5.81 0.24
C THR A 181 -4.23 5.46 -0.82
N LEU A 182 -4.62 5.25 -2.09
CA LEU A 182 -3.73 4.80 -3.15
C LEU A 182 -2.50 5.70 -3.33
N LEU A 183 -2.71 7.01 -3.43
CA LEU A 183 -1.61 7.96 -3.64
C LEU A 183 -0.61 7.88 -2.48
N ILE A 184 -1.12 7.83 -1.25
CA ILE A 184 -0.31 7.73 -0.03
C ILE A 184 0.47 6.41 -0.02
N ILE A 185 -0.15 5.28 -0.35
CA ILE A 185 0.54 3.98 -0.41
C ILE A 185 1.62 3.96 -1.50
N ILE A 186 1.38 4.60 -2.65
CA ILE A 186 2.40 4.76 -3.68
C ILE A 186 3.58 5.57 -3.15
N VAL A 187 3.33 6.69 -2.46
CA VAL A 187 4.38 7.52 -1.87
C VAL A 187 5.18 6.75 -0.81
N ILE A 188 4.51 6.04 0.11
CA ILE A 188 5.16 5.26 1.17
C ILE A 188 6.00 4.10 0.58
N SER A 189 5.47 3.40 -0.42
CA SER A 189 6.19 2.29 -1.05
C SER A 189 7.38 2.79 -1.89
N LEU A 190 7.23 3.85 -2.68
CA LEU A 190 8.35 4.43 -3.43
C LEU A 190 9.43 4.98 -2.52
N SER A 191 9.05 5.71 -1.47
CA SER A 191 10.01 6.24 -0.50
C SER A 191 10.75 5.12 0.24
N GLY A 192 10.04 4.11 0.75
CA GLY A 192 10.70 2.98 1.40
C GLY A 192 11.60 2.17 0.46
N THR A 193 11.22 2.01 -0.82
CA THR A 193 12.09 1.42 -1.84
C THR A 193 13.34 2.26 -2.06
N TYR A 194 13.21 3.57 -2.20
CA TYR A 194 14.35 4.47 -2.39
C TYR A 194 15.33 4.43 -1.20
N LEU A 195 14.82 4.44 0.03
CA LEU A 195 15.64 4.29 1.24
C LEU A 195 16.44 2.98 1.25
N SER A 196 15.82 1.88 0.78
CA SER A 196 16.50 0.60 0.63
C SER A 196 17.61 0.66 -0.43
N LEU A 197 17.35 1.25 -1.60
CA LEU A 197 18.34 1.41 -2.67
C LEU A 197 19.55 2.23 -2.22
N LYS A 198 19.32 3.35 -1.51
CA LYS A 198 20.40 4.17 -0.96
C LYS A 198 21.24 3.41 0.08
N ARG A 199 20.59 2.60 0.93
CA ARG A 199 21.30 1.82 1.97
C ARG A 199 22.27 0.80 1.41
N PHE A 200 22.01 0.27 0.21
CA PHE A 200 22.88 -0.69 -0.47
C PHE A 200 23.78 -0.05 -1.53
N GLU A 201 23.91 1.28 -1.51
CA GLU A 201 24.80 2.06 -2.39
C GLU A 201 24.57 1.78 -3.89
N ILE A 202 23.34 1.42 -4.26
CA ILE A 202 22.94 1.21 -5.67
C ILE A 202 22.89 2.55 -6.42
N ILE A 203 22.76 3.67 -5.69
CA ILE A 203 22.72 5.03 -6.21
C ILE A 203 24.13 5.62 -6.14
N PRO A 204 24.68 6.14 -7.26
CA PRO A 204 26.04 6.66 -7.31
C PRO A 204 26.27 7.84 -6.36
N LYS A 205 27.45 7.89 -5.74
CA LYS A 205 27.95 9.06 -5.00
C LYS A 205 28.64 9.99 -5.99
N LYS A 206 28.41 11.30 -5.88
CA LYS A 206 29.18 12.29 -6.63
C LYS A 206 30.41 12.60 -5.79
N GLU A 207 31.59 12.23 -6.25
CA GLU A 207 32.84 12.66 -5.64
C GLU A 207 33.07 14.14 -5.97
N THR A 208 33.47 14.96 -4.98
CA THR A 208 33.96 16.32 -5.22
C THR A 208 35.47 16.39 -5.15
N THR A 209 35.96 17.46 -5.77
CA THR A 209 37.32 17.87 -6.07
C THR A 209 38.34 17.66 -4.94
N GLU A 210 39.43 16.97 -5.27
CA GLU A 210 40.66 16.89 -4.49
C GLU A 210 41.35 18.27 -4.35
N PHE A 211 42.06 18.40 -3.24
CA PHE A 211 42.72 19.57 -2.68
C PHE A 211 43.74 20.28 -3.60
N ILE A 212 43.93 21.58 -3.35
CA ILE A 212 45.25 22.24 -3.40
C ILE A 212 45.55 22.73 -1.98
N ILE A 213 46.41 22.02 -1.24
CA ILE A 213 46.95 22.50 0.03
C ILE A 213 48.04 23.52 -0.29
N ASN A 214 47.74 24.81 -0.18
CA ASN A 214 48.78 25.84 -0.12
C ASN A 214 49.17 26.06 1.34
N ASN A 215 50.20 25.35 1.80
CA ASN A 215 50.81 25.50 3.13
C ASN A 215 51.62 26.81 3.27
N LYS A 216 51.04 27.94 2.88
CA LYS A 216 51.63 29.27 3.12
C LYS A 216 50.51 30.29 3.27
N GLU A 217 49.96 30.42 4.47
CA GLU A 217 49.37 31.69 4.88
C GLU A 217 49.35 31.82 6.41
N THR A 218 49.49 33.08 6.83
CA THR A 218 49.78 33.55 8.19
C THR A 218 48.67 33.19 9.18
N VAL A 219 49.04 32.56 10.29
CA VAL A 219 48.18 32.35 11.46
C VAL A 219 47.69 33.71 11.95
N ILE A 220 46.39 33.99 11.76
CA ILE A 220 45.73 35.13 12.40
C ILE A 220 45.29 34.64 13.78
N ASP A 221 46.16 34.81 14.77
CA ASP A 221 45.82 34.55 16.16
C ASP A 221 44.81 35.60 16.64
N GLY A 222 43.63 35.19 17.10
CA GLY A 222 42.72 36.06 17.87
C GLY A 222 41.32 36.37 17.33
N ILE A 223 40.87 35.78 16.21
CA ILE A 223 39.45 35.88 15.80
C ILE A 223 38.64 34.75 16.48
N PRO A 224 37.60 35.05 17.28
CA PRO A 224 36.74 34.01 17.85
C PRO A 224 36.06 33.19 16.75
N PHE A 225 35.96 31.87 16.93
CA PHE A 225 35.45 30.97 15.89
C PHE A 225 34.06 31.35 15.36
N TYR A 226 33.16 31.81 16.25
CA TYR A 226 31.82 32.27 15.85
C TYR A 226 31.85 33.48 14.90
N GLU A 227 32.96 34.19 14.76
CA GLU A 227 33.05 35.31 13.84
C GLU A 227 33.35 34.91 12.40
N PHE A 228 33.71 33.65 12.15
CA PHE A 228 34.04 33.17 10.81
C PHE A 228 32.86 33.37 9.83
N PRO A 229 33.11 33.89 8.61
CA PRO A 229 32.06 34.17 7.64
C PRO A 229 31.19 32.95 7.33
N VAL A 230 31.79 31.75 7.31
CA VAL A 230 31.08 30.49 7.06
C VAL A 230 29.98 30.21 8.10
N PHE A 231 30.18 30.54 9.37
CA PHE A 231 29.15 30.32 10.40
C PHE A 231 28.11 31.45 10.46
N LYS A 232 28.45 32.66 10.02
CA LYS A 232 27.52 33.80 9.91
C LYS A 232 26.56 33.64 8.73
N ASN A 233 27.05 33.13 7.60
CA ASN A 233 26.31 33.05 6.34
C ASN A 233 25.36 31.85 6.26
N ASN A 234 25.59 30.79 7.05
CA ASN A 234 24.75 29.60 7.07
C ASN A 234 23.74 29.63 8.23
N SER A 235 22.51 29.21 7.95
CA SER A 235 21.41 29.19 8.92
C SER A 235 21.48 27.95 9.82
N LEU A 236 21.06 28.10 11.08
CA LEU A 236 20.88 26.97 12.00
C LEU A 236 19.90 25.93 11.44
N SER A 237 18.94 26.35 10.62
CA SER A 237 17.98 25.46 9.96
C SER A 237 18.63 24.50 8.94
N GLU A 238 19.85 24.80 8.47
CA GLU A 238 20.62 24.01 7.51
C GLU A 238 21.64 23.09 8.17
N LEU A 239 21.95 23.33 9.45
CA LEU A 239 22.92 22.57 10.23
C LEU A 239 22.45 21.12 10.47
N GLU A 240 23.31 20.15 10.20
CA GLU A 240 23.18 18.77 10.70
C GLU A 240 24.12 18.56 11.89
N SER A 241 25.40 18.93 11.75
CA SER A 241 26.36 18.93 12.85
C SER A 241 27.55 19.84 12.57
N ILE A 242 28.17 20.32 13.63
CA ILE A 242 29.50 20.93 13.62
C ILE A 242 30.37 20.20 14.64
N GLU A 243 31.48 19.67 14.18
CA GLU A 243 32.53 19.06 15.00
C GLU A 243 33.67 20.07 15.12
N PHE A 244 34.10 20.35 16.35
CA PHE A 244 35.17 21.31 16.66
C PHE A 244 36.54 20.61 16.60
N PRO A 245 37.62 21.34 16.26
CA PRO A 245 38.98 20.79 16.31
C PRO A 245 39.32 20.37 17.74
N PHE A 246 39.98 19.21 17.89
CA PHE A 246 40.32 18.65 19.20
C PHE A 246 41.57 19.28 19.79
N THR A 247 42.52 19.67 18.94
CA THR A 247 43.76 20.34 19.32
C THR A 247 43.95 21.65 18.55
N ARG A 248 44.89 22.48 19.02
CA ARG A 248 45.34 23.69 18.31
C ARG A 248 46.40 23.39 17.25
N GLU A 249 46.46 22.15 16.75
CA GLU A 249 47.41 21.80 15.68
C GLU A 249 46.87 22.25 14.30
N PRO A 250 47.72 22.75 13.39
CA PRO A 250 47.32 23.17 12.04
C PRO A 250 46.57 22.13 11.20
N GLU A 251 46.71 20.85 11.56
CA GLU A 251 46.09 19.72 10.87
C GLU A 251 44.66 19.42 11.38
N ASP A 252 44.26 20.01 12.50
CA ASP A 252 42.91 19.88 13.05
C ASP A 252 41.99 20.96 12.48
N TYR A 253 40.79 20.53 12.07
CA TYR A 253 39.82 21.36 11.36
C TYR A 253 38.43 21.29 11.99
N PHE A 254 37.63 22.30 11.71
CA PHE A 254 36.18 22.20 11.89
C PHE A 254 35.57 21.35 10.78
N THR A 255 34.65 20.46 11.14
CA THR A 255 33.83 19.74 10.16
C THR A 255 32.37 20.19 10.29
N LEU A 256 31.91 20.96 9.31
CA LEU A 256 30.54 21.49 9.25
C LEU A 256 29.71 20.70 8.24
N LYS A 257 28.74 19.93 8.75
CA LYS A 257 27.75 19.19 7.95
C LYS A 257 26.46 19.98 7.87
N LEU A 258 26.09 20.38 6.65
CA LEU A 258 24.82 21.02 6.29
C LEU A 258 23.95 20.02 5.52
N LYS A 259 22.65 20.28 5.39
CA LYS A 259 21.70 19.38 4.69
C LYS A 259 22.11 18.98 3.27
N ASN A 260 22.80 19.86 2.55
CA ASN A 260 23.18 19.68 1.15
C ASN A 260 24.69 19.49 0.93
N LYS A 261 25.53 19.79 1.93
CA LYS A 261 26.98 19.75 1.76
C LYS A 261 27.73 19.61 3.07
N GLU A 262 28.98 19.20 2.97
CA GLU A 262 29.95 19.12 4.06
C GLU A 262 31.13 20.03 3.77
N LEU A 263 31.56 20.80 4.77
CA LEU A 263 32.66 21.75 4.67
C LEU A 263 33.73 21.41 5.72
N ILE A 264 34.98 21.32 5.29
CA ILE A 264 36.14 21.28 6.20
C ILE A 264 36.71 22.68 6.27
N ILE A 265 36.81 23.23 7.47
CA ILE A 265 37.12 24.65 7.70
C ILE A 265 38.36 24.77 8.58
N ASN A 266 39.31 25.60 8.15
CA ASN A 266 40.52 25.90 8.90
C ASN A 266 40.20 26.59 10.24
N GLN A 267 40.79 26.09 11.33
CA GLN A 267 40.48 26.59 12.67
C GLN A 267 41.02 27.99 13.01
N PHE A 268 42.00 28.51 12.25
CA PHE A 268 42.66 29.78 12.53
C PHE A 268 42.07 30.94 11.71
N ASN A 269 41.80 30.73 10.42
CA ASN A 269 41.35 31.78 9.51
C ASN A 269 39.88 31.61 9.04
N GLY A 270 39.24 30.48 9.33
CA GLY A 270 37.87 30.19 8.89
C GLY A 270 37.72 29.92 7.39
N GLU A 271 38.83 29.67 6.68
CA GLU A 271 38.83 29.34 5.26
C GLU A 271 38.29 27.93 5.01
N ILE A 272 37.52 27.77 3.94
CA ILE A 272 36.97 26.47 3.52
C ILE A 272 38.08 25.72 2.77
N ILE A 273 38.57 24.65 3.39
CA ILE A 273 39.64 23.81 2.87
C ILE A 273 39.09 22.80 1.86
N SER A 274 37.92 22.23 2.15
CA SER A 274 37.25 21.32 1.22
C SER A 274 35.74 21.44 1.33
N GLU A 275 35.06 21.18 0.21
CA GLU A 275 33.61 21.19 0.08
C GLU A 275 33.14 19.91 -0.63
N TYR A 276 32.22 19.20 0.02
CA TYR A 276 31.59 18.00 -0.50
C TYR A 276 30.09 18.20 -0.66
N ASP A 277 29.67 18.37 -1.92
CA ASP A 277 28.27 18.52 -2.32
C ASP A 277 27.60 17.15 -2.40
N TYR A 278 26.55 16.96 -1.58
CA TYR A 278 25.82 15.70 -1.52
C TYR A 278 25.00 15.42 -2.79
N GLY A 279 24.68 16.46 -3.57
CA GLY A 279 23.94 16.39 -4.82
C GLY A 279 22.47 15.97 -4.68
N ILE A 280 21.77 15.95 -5.82
CA ILE A 280 20.31 15.73 -5.89
C ILE A 280 19.84 14.39 -5.29
N PHE A 281 20.70 13.37 -5.27
CA PHE A 281 20.37 12.07 -4.70
C PHE A 281 20.22 12.11 -3.18
N ASN A 282 20.87 13.06 -2.50
CA ASN A 282 20.72 13.28 -1.08
C ASN A 282 19.43 14.05 -0.76
N ASP A 283 19.07 15.05 -1.57
CA ASP A 283 17.78 15.73 -1.43
C ASP A 283 16.61 14.76 -1.59
N LEU A 284 16.68 13.89 -2.59
CA LEU A 284 15.72 12.80 -2.77
C LEU A 284 15.73 11.82 -1.60
N TYR A 285 16.89 11.56 -0.98
CA TYR A 285 16.97 10.73 0.23
C TYR A 285 16.28 11.39 1.40
N ASN A 286 16.54 12.68 1.66
CA ASN A 286 15.92 13.44 2.74
C ASN A 286 14.40 13.55 2.54
N LEU A 287 13.95 13.86 1.31
CA LEU A 287 12.54 13.87 0.96
C LEU A 287 11.92 12.49 1.19
N SER A 288 12.55 11.44 0.70
CA SER A 288 12.10 10.05 0.89
C SER A 288 12.06 9.66 2.37
N TYR A 289 13.07 10.06 3.14
CA TYR A 289 13.16 9.80 4.58
C TYR A 289 12.00 10.46 5.31
N ASN A 290 11.75 11.75 5.06
CA ASN A 290 10.66 12.50 5.67
C ASN A 290 9.29 11.94 5.27
N LEU A 291 9.09 11.66 3.97
CA LEU A 291 7.85 11.08 3.46
C LEU A 291 7.57 9.66 3.99
N HIS A 292 8.60 8.88 4.31
CA HIS A 292 8.42 7.54 4.84
C HIS A 292 8.27 7.52 6.38
N THR A 293 8.96 8.41 7.09
CA THR A 293 9.04 8.39 8.56
C THR A 293 8.07 9.32 9.27
N GLY A 294 7.56 10.36 8.58
CA GLY A 294 6.75 11.39 9.24
C GLY A 294 7.57 12.52 9.87
N LYS A 295 8.90 12.49 9.73
CA LYS A 295 9.79 13.51 10.32
C LYS A 295 9.43 14.92 9.84
N GLY A 296 9.30 15.85 10.78
CA GLY A 296 9.01 17.27 10.54
C GLY A 296 7.55 17.58 10.19
N SER A 297 6.61 16.63 10.37
CA SER A 297 5.19 16.90 10.14
C SER A 297 4.26 15.96 10.93
N VAL A 298 3.59 16.53 11.93
CA VAL A 298 2.53 15.84 12.69
C VAL A 298 1.39 15.39 11.77
N LEU A 299 0.96 16.28 10.84
CA LEU A 299 -0.12 15.96 9.90
C LEU A 299 0.26 14.77 9.01
N TRP A 300 1.48 14.76 8.47
CA TRP A 300 1.94 13.65 7.64
C TRP A 300 2.06 12.35 8.45
N SER A 301 2.51 12.43 9.71
CA SER A 301 2.56 11.29 10.62
C SER A 301 1.19 10.65 10.89
N ILE A 302 0.15 11.48 11.06
CA ILE A 302 -1.24 10.99 11.17
C ILE A 302 -1.68 10.31 9.86
N ILE A 303 -1.30 10.85 8.70
CA ILE A 303 -1.58 10.23 7.39
C ILE A 303 -0.89 8.86 7.27
N LEU A 304 0.37 8.74 7.71
CA LEU A 304 1.11 7.47 7.74
C LEU A 304 0.48 6.44 8.69
N CYS A 305 -0.03 6.90 9.83
CA CYS A 305 -0.79 6.08 10.79
C CYS A 305 -2.03 5.47 10.12
N LEU A 306 -2.85 6.31 9.48
CA LEU A 306 -4.05 5.87 8.75
C LEU A 306 -3.71 4.96 7.56
N ALA A 307 -2.62 5.24 6.84
CA ALA A 307 -2.14 4.40 5.75
C ALA A 307 -1.77 2.99 6.26
N SER A 308 -1.09 2.90 7.40
CA SER A 308 -0.73 1.63 8.03
C SER A 308 -1.97 0.80 8.39
N LEU A 309 -2.99 1.43 8.99
CA LEU A 309 -4.27 0.77 9.26
C LEU A 309 -4.98 0.32 7.97
N SER A 310 -4.91 1.13 6.91
CA SER A 310 -5.51 0.77 5.62
C SER A 310 -4.86 -0.46 4.99
N ILE A 311 -3.53 -0.61 5.10
CA ILE A 311 -2.80 -1.79 4.60
C ILE A 311 -3.25 -3.05 5.35
N LEU A 312 -3.37 -2.99 6.68
CA LEU A 312 -3.90 -4.11 7.47
C LEU A 312 -5.32 -4.50 7.02
N PHE A 313 -6.17 -3.50 6.81
CA PHE A 313 -7.52 -3.74 6.29
C PHE A 313 -7.49 -4.37 4.89
N PHE A 314 -6.62 -3.92 3.98
CA PHE A 314 -6.52 -4.49 2.62
C PHE A 314 -6.08 -5.94 2.63
N ILE A 315 -5.12 -6.30 3.48
CA ILE A 315 -4.67 -7.69 3.65
C ILE A 315 -5.85 -8.54 4.14
N PHE A 316 -6.49 -8.13 5.23
CA PHE A 316 -7.63 -8.86 5.80
C PHE A 316 -8.80 -9.01 4.82
N SER A 317 -9.24 -7.90 4.22
CA SER A 317 -10.34 -7.90 3.27
C SER A 317 -10.00 -8.66 1.98
N GLY A 318 -8.77 -8.58 1.48
CA GLY A 318 -8.30 -9.33 0.31
C GLY A 318 -8.35 -10.85 0.51
N PHE A 319 -7.87 -11.34 1.66
CA PHE A 319 -8.00 -12.75 2.02
C PHE A 319 -9.44 -13.17 2.19
N LYS A 320 -10.28 -12.36 2.86
CA LYS A 320 -11.71 -12.67 3.03
C LYS A 320 -12.45 -12.77 1.68
N ILE A 321 -12.13 -11.89 0.73
CA ILE A 321 -12.66 -11.95 -0.65
C ILE A 321 -12.22 -13.24 -1.34
N THR A 322 -10.95 -13.62 -1.20
CA THR A 322 -10.36 -14.80 -1.83
C THR A 322 -10.93 -16.10 -1.25
N PHE A 323 -10.99 -16.22 0.08
CA PHE A 323 -11.57 -17.38 0.75
C PHE A 323 -13.06 -17.56 0.42
N LYS A 324 -13.83 -16.46 0.38
CA LYS A 324 -15.23 -16.53 -0.05
C LYS A 324 -15.39 -17.13 -1.45
N ARG A 325 -14.44 -16.88 -2.38
CA ARG A 325 -14.47 -17.48 -3.73
C ARG A 325 -14.08 -18.96 -3.70
N ILE A 326 -13.04 -19.33 -2.97
CA ILE A 326 -12.52 -20.71 -2.93
C ILE A 326 -13.49 -21.66 -2.23
N PHE A 327 -14.01 -21.27 -1.05
CA PHE A 327 -14.89 -22.10 -0.23
C PHE A 327 -16.36 -22.07 -0.67
N SER A 328 -16.72 -21.27 -1.67
CA SER A 328 -18.08 -21.32 -2.25
C SER A 328 -18.35 -22.56 -3.12
N LYS A 329 -17.37 -23.46 -3.31
CA LYS A 329 -17.60 -24.73 -4.04
C LYS A 329 -18.74 -25.53 -3.41
N SER A 330 -19.76 -25.81 -4.20
CA SER A 330 -20.91 -26.60 -3.78
C SER A 330 -20.52 -28.08 -3.71
N LYS A 331 -20.83 -28.77 -2.61
CA LYS A 331 -20.80 -30.23 -2.58
C LYS A 331 -22.12 -30.70 -3.21
N ASN A 332 -22.07 -31.17 -4.45
CA ASN A 332 -23.23 -31.72 -5.14
C ASN A 332 -23.63 -33.04 -4.46
N ILE A 333 -24.94 -33.22 -4.23
CA ILE A 333 -25.48 -34.48 -3.70
C ILE A 333 -25.55 -35.51 -4.82
N ILE A 334 -25.87 -35.07 -6.04
CA ILE A 334 -26.09 -35.93 -7.20
C ILE A 334 -24.95 -35.70 -8.22
N PRO A 335 -24.31 -36.78 -8.71
CA PRO A 335 -23.27 -36.67 -9.73
C PRO A 335 -23.85 -36.20 -11.07
N ILE A 336 -23.04 -35.51 -11.87
CA ILE A 336 -23.49 -34.83 -13.10
C ILE A 336 -24.06 -35.80 -14.14
N GLU A 337 -23.60 -37.05 -14.13
CA GLU A 337 -24.04 -38.12 -15.01
C GLU A 337 -25.49 -38.59 -14.73
N GLU A 338 -25.99 -38.36 -13.52
CA GLU A 338 -27.34 -38.75 -13.10
C GLU A 338 -28.34 -37.59 -13.06
N SER A 339 -27.85 -36.36 -13.18
CA SER A 339 -28.67 -35.15 -13.08
C SER A 339 -29.44 -34.87 -14.36
N ASN A 340 -30.74 -34.59 -14.21
CA ASN A 340 -31.61 -34.16 -15.30
C ASN A 340 -31.66 -32.63 -15.45
N ILE A 341 -31.35 -31.90 -14.37
CA ILE A 341 -31.25 -30.44 -14.34
C ILE A 341 -29.80 -30.05 -14.05
N LEU A 342 -29.23 -29.21 -14.90
CA LEU A 342 -27.89 -28.65 -14.73
C LEU A 342 -27.97 -27.13 -14.51
N ILE A 343 -27.54 -26.68 -13.33
CA ILE A 343 -27.40 -25.25 -13.00
C ILE A 343 -25.95 -24.84 -13.27
N LEU A 344 -25.74 -23.91 -14.19
CA LEU A 344 -24.42 -23.38 -14.53
C LEU A 344 -24.29 -21.93 -14.08
N VAL A 345 -23.23 -21.65 -13.30
CA VAL A 345 -23.10 -20.38 -12.61
C VAL A 345 -21.88 -19.58 -13.07
N GLY A 346 -22.10 -18.35 -13.51
CA GLY A 346 -21.07 -17.32 -13.70
C GLY A 346 -21.15 -16.27 -12.61
N SER A 347 -20.17 -16.21 -11.72
CA SER A 347 -20.20 -15.36 -10.54
C SER A 347 -18.82 -14.75 -10.30
N GLU A 348 -18.74 -13.43 -10.39
CA GLU A 348 -17.50 -12.72 -10.14
C GLU A 348 -17.20 -12.60 -8.64
N ASN A 349 -18.23 -12.27 -7.86
CA ASN A 349 -18.10 -11.88 -6.45
C ASN A 349 -18.85 -12.81 -5.48
N GLY A 350 -19.41 -13.91 -6.00
CA GLY A 350 -20.15 -14.91 -5.21
C GLY A 350 -21.65 -14.65 -5.07
N SER A 351 -22.15 -13.45 -5.42
CA SER A 351 -23.58 -13.12 -5.31
C SER A 351 -24.48 -14.01 -6.17
N THR A 352 -24.16 -14.17 -7.46
CA THR A 352 -24.92 -15.04 -8.36
C THR A 352 -24.90 -16.50 -7.92
N MET A 353 -23.78 -16.95 -7.33
CA MET A 353 -23.69 -18.29 -6.74
C MET A 353 -24.60 -18.46 -5.51
N HIS A 354 -24.84 -17.38 -4.75
CA HIS A 354 -25.78 -17.43 -3.63
C HIS A 354 -27.22 -17.68 -4.11
N PHE A 355 -27.71 -16.91 -5.09
CA PHE A 355 -29.02 -17.14 -5.71
C PHE A 355 -29.14 -18.53 -6.33
N ALA A 356 -28.09 -18.97 -7.05
CA ALA A 356 -28.07 -20.30 -7.63
C ALA A 356 -28.13 -21.42 -6.59
N LYS A 357 -27.49 -21.23 -5.42
CA LYS A 357 -27.59 -22.18 -4.31
C LYS A 357 -28.97 -22.19 -3.65
N GLN A 358 -29.63 -21.04 -3.51
CA GLN A 358 -31.01 -20.99 -3.02
C GLN A 358 -31.92 -21.83 -3.93
N PHE A 359 -31.83 -21.61 -5.25
CA PHE A 359 -32.60 -22.37 -6.24
C PHE A 359 -32.24 -23.87 -6.26
N TYR A 360 -30.94 -24.20 -6.20
CA TYR A 360 -30.48 -25.58 -6.09
C TYR A 360 -31.06 -26.29 -4.85
N ASN A 361 -31.03 -25.64 -3.69
CA ASN A 361 -31.57 -26.20 -2.45
C ASN A 361 -33.08 -26.41 -2.53
N GLU A 362 -33.83 -25.48 -3.15
CA GLU A 362 -35.25 -25.69 -3.42
C GLU A 362 -35.46 -26.96 -4.27
N LEU A 363 -34.76 -27.10 -5.40
CA LEU A 363 -34.88 -28.27 -6.26
C LEU A 363 -34.53 -29.59 -5.55
N ILE A 364 -33.50 -29.59 -4.69
CA ILE A 364 -33.15 -30.73 -3.85
C ILE A 364 -34.28 -31.07 -2.86
N ASN A 365 -34.89 -30.07 -2.21
CA ASN A 365 -36.03 -30.28 -1.31
C ASN A 365 -37.24 -30.90 -2.03
N TYR A 366 -37.42 -30.58 -3.31
CA TYR A 366 -38.40 -31.21 -4.20
C TYR A 366 -37.92 -32.53 -4.83
N LYS A 367 -36.83 -33.12 -4.32
CA LYS A 367 -36.26 -34.41 -4.75
C LYS A 367 -35.92 -34.47 -6.24
N ARG A 368 -35.56 -33.33 -6.86
CA ARG A 368 -35.13 -33.28 -8.26
C ARG A 368 -33.66 -33.67 -8.39
N LYS A 369 -33.31 -34.28 -9.53
CA LYS A 369 -31.93 -34.67 -9.83
C LYS A 369 -31.13 -33.50 -10.40
N VAL A 370 -30.71 -32.59 -9.53
CA VAL A 370 -30.02 -31.36 -9.91
C VAL A 370 -28.51 -31.41 -9.62
N HIS A 371 -27.72 -30.83 -10.52
CA HIS A 371 -26.30 -30.56 -10.33
C HIS A 371 -26.02 -29.06 -10.50
N ILE A 372 -25.19 -28.47 -9.65
CA ILE A 372 -24.73 -27.09 -9.75
C ILE A 372 -23.23 -27.02 -10.00
N GLU A 373 -22.80 -26.26 -11.00
CA GLU A 373 -21.38 -26.14 -11.37
C GLU A 373 -21.07 -24.74 -11.92
N ILE A 374 -19.81 -24.29 -11.86
CA ILE A 374 -19.40 -23.04 -12.49
C ILE A 374 -19.30 -23.20 -14.01
N LEU A 375 -19.63 -22.14 -14.75
CA LEU A 375 -19.64 -22.12 -16.22
C LEU A 375 -18.31 -22.59 -16.85
N ASN A 376 -17.17 -22.23 -16.27
CA ASN A 376 -15.86 -22.67 -16.74
C ASN A 376 -15.58 -24.16 -16.52
N ASN A 377 -16.30 -24.83 -15.63
CA ASN A 377 -16.16 -26.26 -15.36
C ASN A 377 -17.20 -27.09 -16.12
N TYR A 378 -18.01 -26.47 -16.98
CA TYR A 378 -18.99 -27.16 -17.82
C TYR A 378 -18.44 -28.46 -18.42
N LYS A 379 -19.21 -29.52 -18.23
CA LYS A 379 -19.09 -30.83 -18.86
C LYS A 379 -20.47 -31.21 -19.38
N SER A 380 -20.53 -31.78 -20.59
CA SER A 380 -21.78 -32.33 -21.12
C SER A 380 -22.23 -33.50 -20.26
N SER A 381 -23.50 -33.50 -19.85
CA SER A 381 -24.16 -34.66 -19.23
C SER A 381 -24.95 -35.42 -20.29
N LEU A 382 -24.99 -36.75 -20.19
CA LEU A 382 -25.81 -37.58 -21.09
C LEU A 382 -27.30 -37.55 -20.74
N LYS A 383 -27.66 -37.16 -19.50
CA LYS A 383 -29.05 -37.18 -18.99
C LYS A 383 -29.64 -35.79 -18.76
N ALA A 384 -28.85 -34.72 -18.88
CA ALA A 384 -29.34 -33.37 -18.68
C ALA A 384 -30.31 -32.98 -19.80
N LYS A 385 -31.58 -32.78 -19.44
CA LYS A 385 -32.62 -32.29 -20.34
C LYS A 385 -32.95 -30.81 -20.12
N LYS A 386 -32.47 -30.24 -19.00
CA LYS A 386 -32.74 -28.86 -18.61
C LYS A 386 -31.47 -28.15 -18.14
N ILE A 387 -31.16 -27.00 -18.73
CA ILE A 387 -30.00 -26.17 -18.37
C ILE A 387 -30.47 -24.82 -17.85
N ILE A 388 -30.11 -24.50 -16.60
CA ILE A 388 -30.37 -23.18 -16.02
C ILE A 388 -29.05 -22.43 -15.91
N ILE A 389 -28.90 -21.34 -16.65
CA ILE A 389 -27.70 -20.51 -16.59
C ILE A 389 -27.97 -19.30 -15.73
N MET A 390 -27.16 -19.11 -14.69
CA MET A 390 -27.21 -17.94 -13.82
C MET A 390 -25.87 -17.24 -13.90
N THR A 391 -25.78 -16.11 -14.61
CA THR A 391 -24.49 -15.43 -14.79
C THR A 391 -24.54 -13.94 -14.49
N SER A 392 -23.53 -13.47 -13.78
CA SER A 392 -23.22 -12.05 -13.66
C SER A 392 -22.52 -11.52 -14.91
N THR A 393 -22.45 -10.20 -15.02
CA THR A 393 -21.63 -9.49 -16.02
C THR A 393 -20.53 -8.70 -15.29
N TYR A 394 -19.33 -8.67 -15.85
CA TYR A 394 -18.20 -7.93 -15.28
C TYR A 394 -17.61 -6.92 -16.28
N GLY A 395 -17.03 -5.84 -15.77
CA GLY A 395 -16.39 -4.83 -16.62
C GLY A 395 -17.35 -4.31 -17.70
N ASN A 396 -16.86 -4.23 -18.94
CA ASN A 396 -17.60 -3.63 -20.05
C ASN A 396 -18.56 -4.62 -20.74
N GLY A 397 -19.32 -5.38 -19.98
CA GLY A 397 -20.19 -6.42 -20.55
C GLY A 397 -19.55 -7.79 -20.68
N GLU A 398 -18.37 -8.00 -20.10
CA GLU A 398 -17.59 -9.22 -20.22
C GLU A 398 -18.08 -10.35 -19.29
N ALA A 399 -17.63 -11.56 -19.59
CA ALA A 399 -17.82 -12.74 -18.76
C ALA A 399 -17.15 -12.58 -17.38
N PRO A 400 -17.78 -13.06 -16.30
CA PRO A 400 -17.10 -13.29 -15.03
C PRO A 400 -15.88 -14.20 -15.20
N ALA A 401 -14.88 -14.06 -14.33
CA ALA A 401 -13.64 -14.86 -14.41
C ALA A 401 -13.88 -16.38 -14.39
N ASN A 402 -14.97 -16.84 -13.75
CA ASN A 402 -15.35 -18.25 -13.70
C ASN A 402 -16.30 -18.70 -14.84
N ALA A 403 -16.52 -17.84 -15.84
CA ALA A 403 -17.42 -18.12 -16.98
C ALA A 403 -16.78 -17.91 -18.37
N SER A 404 -15.64 -17.21 -18.45
CA SER A 404 -14.95 -16.84 -19.70
C SER A 404 -14.65 -17.95 -20.72
N LYS A 405 -14.65 -19.23 -20.31
CA LYS A 405 -14.37 -20.38 -21.17
C LYS A 405 -15.63 -21.12 -21.62
N PHE A 406 -16.80 -20.76 -21.10
CA PHE A 406 -18.03 -21.53 -21.28
C PHE A 406 -18.41 -21.70 -22.75
N ILE A 407 -18.56 -20.61 -23.50
CA ILE A 407 -18.95 -20.66 -24.92
C ILE A 407 -18.01 -21.56 -25.71
N LYS A 408 -16.69 -21.43 -25.51
CA LYS A 408 -15.67 -22.27 -26.16
C LYS A 408 -15.79 -23.74 -25.76
N LYS A 409 -16.09 -24.04 -24.49
CA LYS A 409 -16.27 -25.42 -24.00
C LYS A 409 -17.56 -26.05 -24.52
N PHE A 410 -18.67 -25.30 -24.50
CA PHE A 410 -19.96 -25.77 -24.98
C PHE A 410 -19.91 -26.09 -26.48
N LYS A 411 -19.28 -25.23 -27.31
CA LYS A 411 -19.04 -25.52 -28.74
C LYS A 411 -18.28 -26.82 -28.97
N LYS A 412 -17.28 -27.13 -28.13
CA LYS A 412 -16.46 -28.36 -28.25
C LYS A 412 -17.21 -29.62 -27.83
N ARG A 413 -18.15 -29.51 -26.90
CA ARG A 413 -18.89 -30.63 -26.31
C ARG A 413 -20.33 -30.19 -26.03
N PRO A 414 -21.16 -30.00 -27.06
CA PRO A 414 -22.56 -29.63 -26.86
C PRO A 414 -23.33 -30.76 -26.18
N ILE A 415 -24.46 -30.43 -25.56
CA ILE A 415 -25.40 -31.45 -25.08
C ILE A 415 -25.96 -32.20 -26.30
N LYS A 416 -26.10 -33.52 -26.17
CA LYS A 416 -26.67 -34.38 -27.21
C LYS A 416 -28.19 -34.45 -27.06
N GLY A 417 -28.91 -34.28 -28.17
CA GLY A 417 -30.37 -34.31 -28.21
C GLY A 417 -31.03 -33.00 -27.79
N ASP A 418 -32.35 -33.00 -27.75
CA ASP A 418 -33.15 -31.83 -27.37
C ASP A 418 -32.97 -31.50 -25.89
N PHE A 419 -32.76 -30.22 -25.61
CA PHE A 419 -32.65 -29.72 -24.25
C PHE A 419 -33.36 -28.37 -24.09
N GLU A 420 -33.94 -28.20 -22.92
CA GLU A 420 -34.59 -26.96 -22.51
C GLU A 420 -33.59 -26.07 -21.76
N TYR A 421 -33.68 -24.76 -21.93
CA TYR A 421 -32.83 -23.83 -21.19
C TYR A 421 -33.53 -22.55 -20.74
N SER A 422 -33.01 -21.95 -19.66
CA SER A 422 -33.34 -20.60 -19.22
C SER A 422 -32.08 -19.88 -18.76
N VAL A 423 -32.00 -18.58 -19.04
CA VAL A 423 -30.85 -17.74 -18.68
C VAL A 423 -31.31 -16.60 -17.76
N ILE A 424 -30.58 -16.42 -16.67
CA ILE A 424 -30.75 -15.30 -15.75
C ILE A 424 -29.46 -14.49 -15.72
N GLY A 425 -29.59 -13.20 -16.05
CA GLY A 425 -28.50 -12.24 -16.01
C GLY A 425 -28.53 -11.45 -14.72
N PHE A 426 -27.40 -11.37 -14.01
CA PHE A 426 -27.23 -10.49 -12.86
C PHE A 426 -26.32 -9.31 -13.24
N GLY A 427 -26.78 -8.10 -13.00
CA GLY A 427 -26.03 -6.90 -13.39
C GLY A 427 -26.48 -5.66 -12.65
N SER A 428 -26.11 -4.50 -13.18
CA SER A 428 -26.58 -3.21 -12.70
C SER A 428 -26.85 -2.28 -13.87
N THR A 429 -27.99 -1.61 -13.84
CA THR A 429 -28.35 -0.54 -14.80
C THR A 429 -27.44 0.68 -14.70
N PHE A 430 -26.63 0.77 -13.64
CA PHE A 430 -25.59 1.79 -13.51
C PHE A 430 -24.48 1.66 -14.57
N TYR A 431 -24.28 0.47 -15.13
CA TYR A 431 -23.30 0.23 -16.20
C TYR A 431 -24.00 0.16 -17.57
N PRO A 432 -23.40 0.71 -18.64
CA PRO A 432 -24.03 0.76 -19.97
C PRO A 432 -24.42 -0.62 -20.51
N ASN A 433 -23.55 -1.62 -20.31
CA ASN A 433 -23.72 -2.98 -20.82
C ASN A 433 -24.47 -3.86 -19.81
N PHE A 434 -25.67 -3.42 -19.40
CA PHE A 434 -26.49 -4.12 -18.41
C PHE A 434 -26.76 -5.57 -18.82
N CYS A 435 -26.31 -6.51 -17.98
CA CYS A 435 -26.41 -7.96 -18.15
C CYS A 435 -25.91 -8.51 -19.51
N GLN A 436 -24.96 -7.81 -20.16
CA GLN A 436 -24.54 -8.13 -21.52
C GLN A 436 -24.06 -9.58 -21.69
N TYR A 437 -23.24 -10.09 -20.78
CA TYR A 437 -22.75 -11.46 -20.90
C TYR A 437 -23.87 -12.51 -20.82
N ALA A 438 -24.92 -12.26 -20.04
CA ALA A 438 -26.09 -13.13 -20.02
C ALA A 438 -26.88 -13.08 -21.33
N LYS A 439 -27.01 -11.89 -21.93
CA LYS A 439 -27.61 -11.71 -23.25
C LYS A 439 -26.80 -12.46 -24.32
N ASP A 440 -25.48 -12.39 -24.26
CA ASP A 440 -24.58 -13.09 -25.18
C ASP A 440 -24.71 -14.61 -25.06
N VAL A 441 -24.78 -15.13 -23.83
CA VAL A 441 -25.00 -16.56 -23.58
C VAL A 441 -26.38 -17.00 -24.06
N ASN A 442 -27.43 -16.21 -23.84
CA ASN A 442 -28.77 -16.50 -24.33
C ASN A 442 -28.82 -16.54 -25.86
N LYS A 443 -28.21 -15.55 -26.53
CA LYS A 443 -28.08 -15.52 -28.00
C LYS A 443 -27.30 -16.71 -28.52
N PHE A 444 -26.24 -17.11 -27.83
CA PHE A 444 -25.43 -18.27 -28.18
C PHE A 444 -26.22 -19.58 -28.06
N LEU A 445 -26.98 -19.80 -26.98
CA LEU A 445 -27.82 -21.00 -26.85
C LEU A 445 -28.96 -21.04 -27.86
N ASN A 446 -29.58 -19.89 -28.14
CA ASN A 446 -30.65 -19.79 -29.14
C ASN A 446 -30.17 -20.09 -30.58
N SER A 447 -28.86 -20.14 -30.82
CA SER A 447 -28.30 -20.51 -32.13
C SER A 447 -28.27 -22.03 -32.37
N PHE A 448 -28.57 -22.86 -31.35
CA PHE A 448 -28.61 -24.31 -31.49
C PHE A 448 -30.04 -24.78 -31.79
N PRO A 449 -30.26 -25.57 -32.86
CA PRO A 449 -31.61 -25.99 -33.26
C PRO A 449 -32.30 -26.93 -32.25
N PHE A 450 -31.52 -27.66 -31.46
CA PHE A 450 -32.02 -28.60 -30.45
C PHE A 450 -32.20 -27.95 -29.05
N ALA A 451 -32.08 -26.62 -28.97
CA ALA A 451 -32.17 -25.87 -27.73
C ALA A 451 -33.49 -25.12 -27.65
N GLU A 452 -34.38 -25.51 -26.72
CA GLU A 452 -35.66 -24.84 -26.50
C GLU A 452 -35.57 -23.85 -25.34
N CYS A 453 -35.90 -22.58 -25.57
CA CYS A 453 -35.95 -21.58 -24.50
C CYS A 453 -37.31 -21.63 -23.79
N THR A 454 -37.42 -22.38 -22.69
CA THR A 454 -38.70 -22.58 -22.00
C THR A 454 -39.14 -21.42 -21.13
N THR A 455 -38.18 -20.70 -20.54
CA THR A 455 -38.45 -19.47 -19.80
C THR A 455 -37.52 -18.37 -20.35
N PRO A 456 -38.09 -17.28 -20.94
CA PRO A 456 -37.32 -16.19 -21.53
C PRO A 456 -36.28 -15.61 -20.56
N ILE A 457 -35.21 -15.07 -21.14
CA ILE A 457 -34.14 -14.44 -20.36
C ILE A 457 -34.71 -13.41 -19.37
N HIS A 458 -34.29 -13.50 -18.11
CA HIS A 458 -34.65 -12.54 -17.07
C HIS A 458 -33.40 -11.81 -16.56
N LEU A 459 -33.50 -10.50 -16.34
CA LEU A 459 -32.37 -9.64 -15.99
C LEU A 459 -32.60 -9.04 -14.60
N VAL A 460 -31.75 -9.43 -13.64
CA VAL A 460 -31.78 -8.97 -12.26
C VAL A 460 -30.85 -7.77 -12.07
N ASN A 461 -31.42 -6.62 -11.74
CA ASN A 461 -30.74 -5.39 -11.41
C ASN A 461 -30.32 -5.36 -9.94
N ASN A 462 -29.06 -5.00 -9.67
CA ASN A 462 -28.50 -4.76 -8.34
C ASN A 462 -28.80 -5.87 -7.31
N ARG A 463 -28.91 -7.13 -7.78
CA ARG A 463 -29.21 -8.30 -6.93
C ARG A 463 -30.58 -8.21 -6.24
N SER A 464 -31.56 -7.63 -6.92
CA SER A 464 -32.95 -7.57 -6.47
C SER A 464 -33.49 -8.98 -6.22
N GLN A 465 -33.85 -9.26 -4.97
CA GLN A 465 -34.51 -10.52 -4.61
C GLN A 465 -35.90 -10.60 -5.24
N THR A 466 -36.60 -9.47 -5.39
CA THR A 466 -37.91 -9.39 -6.02
C THR A 466 -37.85 -9.82 -7.48
N GLU A 467 -36.94 -9.25 -8.27
CA GLU A 467 -36.77 -9.62 -9.69
C GLU A 467 -36.33 -11.09 -9.83
N PHE A 468 -35.47 -11.57 -8.93
CA PHE A 468 -35.13 -13.00 -8.91
C PHE A 468 -36.35 -13.89 -8.63
N ASN A 469 -37.21 -13.49 -7.68
CA ASN A 469 -38.43 -14.22 -7.36
C ASN A 469 -39.45 -14.18 -8.52
N GLU A 470 -39.55 -13.06 -9.25
CA GLU A 470 -40.40 -12.97 -10.46
C GLU A 470 -39.98 -13.99 -11.52
N TRP A 471 -38.68 -14.15 -11.77
CA TRP A 471 -38.19 -15.22 -12.63
C TRP A 471 -38.52 -16.60 -12.06
N LEU A 472 -38.32 -16.80 -10.75
CA LEU A 472 -38.54 -18.08 -10.10
C LEU A 472 -40.01 -18.52 -10.22
N ASP A 473 -40.95 -17.60 -10.02
CA ASP A 473 -42.39 -17.86 -10.13
C ASP A 473 -42.78 -18.20 -11.57
N LYS A 474 -42.26 -17.42 -12.54
CA LYS A 474 -42.47 -17.70 -13.97
C LYS A 474 -41.89 -19.07 -14.35
N TRP A 475 -40.67 -19.36 -13.93
CA TRP A 475 -40.03 -20.64 -14.18
C TRP A 475 -40.84 -21.80 -13.56
N LYS A 476 -41.37 -21.64 -12.34
CA LYS A 476 -42.23 -22.64 -11.71
C LYS A 476 -43.48 -22.93 -12.55
N ILE A 477 -44.12 -21.89 -13.09
CA ILE A 477 -45.30 -22.03 -13.97
C ILE A 477 -44.94 -22.75 -15.26
N ASP A 478 -43.96 -22.24 -16.01
CA ASP A 478 -43.54 -22.77 -17.32
C ASP A 478 -43.08 -24.24 -17.23
N ASN A 479 -42.60 -24.66 -16.06
CA ASN A 479 -42.04 -25.99 -15.84
C ASN A 479 -42.97 -26.92 -15.02
N ASN A 480 -44.26 -26.57 -14.88
CA ASN A 480 -45.27 -27.32 -14.12
C ASN A 480 -44.82 -27.70 -12.70
N PHE A 481 -44.12 -26.79 -12.05
CA PHE A 481 -43.54 -26.99 -10.74
C PHE A 481 -44.56 -26.57 -9.66
N LYS A 482 -45.39 -27.51 -9.20
CA LYS A 482 -46.41 -27.26 -8.17
C LYS A 482 -45.78 -26.78 -6.87
N ILE A 483 -46.05 -25.52 -6.50
CA ILE A 483 -45.80 -24.99 -5.17
C ILE A 483 -46.77 -25.73 -4.23
N LYS A 484 -46.26 -26.65 -3.39
CA LYS A 484 -47.02 -27.02 -2.19
C LYS A 484 -47.12 -25.75 -1.36
N LYS A 485 -48.29 -25.11 -1.34
CA LYS A 485 -48.61 -24.12 -0.30
C LYS A 485 -48.36 -24.83 1.03
N SER A 486 -47.46 -24.28 1.83
CA SER A 486 -47.34 -24.66 3.24
C SER A 486 -48.71 -24.47 3.88
N VAL A 487 -49.29 -25.55 4.39
CA VAL A 487 -50.42 -25.51 5.32
C VAL A 487 -49.90 -25.01 6.66
#